data_AF-A0A8J1KSK6-F1
#
_entry.id   AF-A0A8J1KSK6-F1
#
_cell.length_a   1.000
_cell.length_b   1.000
_cell.length_c   1.000
_cell.angle_alpha   90.00
_cell.angle_beta   90.00
_cell.angle_gamma   90.00
#
_symmetry.space_group_name_H-M   'P 1'
#
loop_
_entity.id
_entity.type
_entity.pdbx_description
1 polymer ?
#
loop_
_entity_poly.entity_id
_entity_poly.type
_entity_poly.pdbx_seq_one_letter_code
_entity_poly.pdbx_strand_id
1 'polypeptide(L)'
;MDTQGAFDSQSTIKDCATVFALSTMTSSVQVYNLSQNIQEDDLQHLQLFTEYGRLAMEEIYKKPFQTLMFLIRDWSYPYEHPYGLEGGKKFLEKRLQVKQNQHEELQNVRKHIHSCFTNIGCFLLPHPGLKVATNPYFDGKLVEIDDEFKTELHELVPLLLAPENLVEKEISGSKVTCRDLLEYFKAYIKIYQGEELPHPKSMLQATAEANNMAAVAGAKDMYSRSMEQVCGGDKPYIAPSDLERKHLDLKESCIKQFRSVKKMGGEEFCRRYQEQLEVELEESYANFLKHNDGKNIFYAARTPATLFAVMFAMYIISGLTGFIGINSIATICNLIMGLALLSFCTWAYVKYSGEFRELGTLIDQIAEIIWEQLLKPLGDNLMEDNIRQTVRNSIKAGLTNQVTQAARLKTN
;
A
#
# COMPACT_ATOMS: atom_id res chain seq x y z
N MET A 1 16.45 11.17 9.92
CA MET A 1 17.43 10.28 9.26
C MET A 1 18.79 10.76 9.71
N ASP A 2 19.59 9.90 10.33
CA ASP A 2 20.99 10.20 10.62
C ASP A 2 21.85 9.64 9.48
N THR A 3 22.95 10.31 9.17
CA THR A 3 23.80 9.98 8.02
C THR A 3 25.25 9.84 8.46
N GLN A 4 25.97 8.91 7.82
CA GLN A 4 27.42 8.83 8.02
C GLN A 4 28.07 10.17 7.68
N GLY A 5 29.02 10.59 8.53
CA GLY A 5 29.77 11.83 8.33
C GLY A 5 30.52 11.81 7.00
N ALA A 6 30.41 12.89 6.23
CA ALA A 6 31.21 13.05 5.03
C ALA A 6 32.70 13.23 5.39
N PHE A 7 33.57 12.73 4.51
CA PHE A 7 35.04 12.88 4.58
C PHE A 7 35.73 12.17 5.74
N ASP A 8 35.26 10.98 6.13
CA ASP A 8 36.07 10.08 6.95
C ASP A 8 37.26 9.50 6.16
N SER A 9 38.24 8.93 6.86
CA SER A 9 39.45 8.39 6.22
C SER A 9 39.24 7.08 5.45
N GLN A 10 38.02 6.54 5.46
CA GLN A 10 37.67 5.24 4.88
C GLN A 10 36.73 5.37 3.68
N SER A 11 36.04 6.50 3.54
CA SER A 11 35.02 6.76 2.54
C SER A 11 35.60 7.58 1.39
N THR A 12 35.21 7.23 0.18
CA THR A 12 35.57 8.02 -0.99
C THR A 12 34.71 9.28 -1.08
N ILE A 13 35.14 10.26 -1.87
CA ILE A 13 34.35 11.46 -2.18
C ILE A 13 32.99 11.06 -2.79
N LYS A 14 32.95 9.98 -3.58
CA LYS A 14 31.73 9.43 -4.16
C LYS A 14 30.76 8.92 -3.09
N ASP A 15 31.26 8.20 -2.09
CA ASP A 15 30.42 7.67 -1.01
C ASP A 15 29.78 8.82 -0.23
N CYS A 16 30.59 9.83 0.09
CA CYS A 16 30.12 11.05 0.78
C CYS A 16 29.07 11.80 -0.05
N ALA A 17 29.33 12.00 -1.34
CA ALA A 17 28.39 12.66 -2.25
C ALA A 17 27.09 11.86 -2.38
N THR A 18 27.16 10.52 -2.41
CA THR A 18 26.00 9.63 -2.51
C THR A 18 25.14 9.69 -1.26
N VAL A 19 25.73 9.57 -0.07
CA VAL A 19 25.00 9.65 1.20
C VAL A 19 24.33 11.01 1.35
N PHE A 20 25.05 12.08 1.02
CA PHE A 20 24.49 13.44 1.06
C PHE A 20 23.38 13.63 0.02
N ALA A 21 23.52 13.08 -1.19
CA ALA A 21 22.51 13.13 -2.23
C ALA A 21 21.22 12.46 -1.78
N LEU A 22 21.34 11.22 -1.31
CA LEU A 22 20.21 10.42 -0.88
C LEU A 22 19.49 11.07 0.29
N SER A 23 20.22 11.61 1.27
CA SER A 23 19.61 12.32 2.40
C SER A 23 18.86 13.57 1.93
N THR A 24 19.43 14.37 1.04
CA THR A 24 18.82 15.60 0.52
C THR A 24 17.59 15.30 -0.36
N MET A 25 17.66 14.31 -1.25
CA MET A 25 16.54 13.97 -2.13
C MET A 25 15.36 13.38 -1.36
N THR A 26 15.62 12.67 -0.27
CA THR A 26 14.58 11.98 0.53
C THR A 26 14.04 12.84 1.66
N SER A 27 14.80 13.82 2.15
CA SER A 27 14.37 14.72 3.23
C SER A 27 13.45 15.85 2.74
N SER A 28 12.54 16.29 3.60
CA SER A 28 11.81 17.57 3.43
C SER A 28 12.57 18.73 4.08
N VAL A 29 13.30 18.44 5.16
CA VAL A 29 14.19 19.36 5.86
C VAL A 29 15.59 18.74 5.91
N GLN A 30 16.53 19.36 5.20
CA GLN A 30 17.92 18.97 5.22
C GLN A 30 18.68 19.88 6.19
N VAL A 31 19.24 19.31 7.26
CA VAL A 31 20.14 20.05 8.17
C VAL A 31 21.58 19.82 7.70
N TYR A 32 22.18 20.83 7.10
CA TYR A 32 23.57 20.80 6.70
C TYR A 32 24.45 21.25 7.87
N ASN A 33 24.98 20.28 8.60
CA ASN A 33 25.78 20.49 9.80
C ASN A 33 27.25 20.78 9.42
N LEU A 34 27.69 22.01 9.67
CA LEU A 34 29.03 22.52 9.36
C LEU A 34 29.76 22.91 10.64
N SER A 35 31.08 22.87 10.62
CA SER A 35 31.91 23.26 11.75
C SER A 35 32.48 24.65 11.55
N GLN A 36 32.31 25.52 12.56
CA GLN A 36 32.83 26.88 12.71
C GLN A 36 32.36 27.91 11.68
N ASN A 37 32.38 27.62 10.38
CA ASN A 37 32.08 28.58 9.32
C ASN A 37 31.45 27.90 8.09
N ILE A 38 31.02 28.71 7.12
CA ILE A 38 30.67 28.25 5.77
C ILE A 38 31.85 28.59 4.86
N GLN A 39 32.51 27.56 4.33
CA GLN A 39 33.60 27.68 3.38
C GLN A 39 33.10 27.53 1.93
N GLU A 40 33.90 27.88 0.92
CA GLU A 40 33.45 27.79 -0.48
C GLU A 40 33.39 26.34 -0.98
N ASP A 41 34.23 25.45 -0.44
CA ASP A 41 34.18 24.01 -0.70
C ASP A 41 32.88 23.39 -0.15
N ASP A 42 32.39 23.83 1.02
CA ASP A 42 31.05 23.43 1.51
C ASP A 42 29.95 23.77 0.49
N LEU A 43 30.04 24.96 -0.13
CA LEU A 43 29.08 25.39 -1.16
C LEU A 43 29.27 24.63 -2.48
N GLN A 44 30.50 24.29 -2.85
CA GLN A 44 30.78 23.47 -4.03
C GLN A 44 30.26 22.04 -3.89
N HIS A 45 30.30 21.44 -2.69
CA HIS A 45 29.66 20.13 -2.46
C HIS A 45 28.16 20.16 -2.73
N LEU A 46 27.50 21.31 -2.50
CA LEU A 46 26.10 21.49 -2.84
C LEU A 46 25.85 21.59 -4.36
N GLN A 47 26.87 21.96 -5.15
CA GLN A 47 26.74 22.21 -6.59
C GLN A 47 26.24 20.98 -7.37
N LEU A 48 26.67 19.77 -7.00
CA LEU A 48 26.21 18.53 -7.65
C LEU A 48 24.68 18.41 -7.63
N PHE A 49 24.04 18.80 -6.52
CA PHE A 49 22.58 18.75 -6.35
C PHE A 49 21.89 19.85 -7.11
N THR A 50 22.59 20.96 -7.35
CA THR A 50 22.00 22.07 -8.06
C THR A 50 21.90 21.86 -9.56
N GLU A 51 22.80 21.07 -10.17
CA GLU A 51 22.65 20.66 -11.57
C GLU A 51 21.50 19.67 -11.76
N TYR A 52 21.34 18.71 -10.84
CA TYR A 52 20.14 17.88 -10.80
C TYR A 52 18.88 18.72 -10.62
N GLY A 53 18.91 19.65 -9.66
CA GLY A 53 17.79 20.51 -9.39
C GLY A 53 17.41 21.39 -10.58
N ARG A 54 18.40 21.91 -11.32
CA ARG A 54 18.19 22.67 -12.55
C ARG A 54 17.45 21.86 -13.60
N LEU A 55 17.87 20.62 -13.86
CA LEU A 55 17.18 19.75 -14.83
C LEU A 55 15.74 19.44 -14.40
N ALA A 56 15.50 19.21 -13.10
CA ALA A 56 14.15 18.97 -12.59
C ALA A 56 13.24 20.21 -12.70
N MET A 57 13.81 21.41 -12.55
CA MET A 57 13.10 22.67 -12.74
C MET A 57 12.73 22.92 -14.21
N GLU A 58 13.55 22.48 -15.16
CA GLU A 58 13.26 22.59 -16.60
C GLU A 58 12.01 21.79 -17.00
N GLU A 59 11.69 20.68 -16.31
CA GLU A 59 10.50 19.87 -16.60
C GLU A 59 9.23 20.30 -15.83
N ILE A 60 9.37 20.74 -14.57
CA ILE A 60 8.21 20.87 -13.65
C ILE A 60 7.94 22.34 -13.27
N TYR A 61 8.83 23.26 -13.63
CA TYR A 61 8.79 24.68 -13.27
C TYR A 61 8.63 24.95 -11.77
N LYS A 62 8.95 23.97 -10.91
CA LYS A 62 8.93 24.06 -9.45
C LYS A 62 10.29 23.72 -8.89
N LYS A 63 10.60 24.25 -7.70
CA LYS A 63 11.82 23.94 -6.99
C LYS A 63 11.82 22.46 -6.55
N PRO A 64 12.94 21.74 -6.73
CA PRO A 64 13.06 20.31 -6.43
C PRO A 64 13.14 20.01 -4.92
N PHE A 65 13.69 20.94 -4.14
CA PHE A 65 13.92 20.76 -2.71
C PHE A 65 13.17 21.79 -1.87
N GLN A 66 12.87 21.42 -0.63
CA GLN A 66 12.02 22.20 0.26
C GLN A 66 12.86 23.07 1.18
N THR A 67 13.34 22.54 2.31
CA THR A 67 14.06 23.33 3.31
C THR A 67 15.50 22.87 3.46
N LEU A 68 16.44 23.81 3.35
CA LEU A 68 17.85 23.63 3.71
C LEU A 68 18.18 24.49 4.93
N MET A 69 18.64 23.89 6.01
CA MET A 69 19.08 24.58 7.22
C MET A 69 20.58 24.42 7.38
N PHE A 70 21.35 25.50 7.23
CA PHE A 70 22.76 25.53 7.58
C PHE A 70 22.90 25.61 9.10
N LEU A 71 23.36 24.53 9.73
CA LEU A 71 23.65 24.51 11.17
C LEU A 71 25.15 24.68 11.36
N ILE A 72 25.57 25.86 11.82
CA ILE A 72 26.99 26.14 12.05
C ILE A 72 27.30 25.85 13.51
N ARG A 73 28.08 24.80 13.74
CA ARG A 73 28.56 24.36 15.06
C ARG A 73 29.74 25.22 15.47
N ASP A 74 29.93 25.37 16.78
CA ASP A 74 31.12 26.01 17.36
C ASP A 74 31.35 27.44 16.83
N TRP A 75 30.26 28.17 16.56
CA TRP A 75 30.34 29.55 16.11
C TRP A 75 31.06 30.41 17.17
N SER A 76 32.15 31.04 16.74
CA SER A 76 33.11 31.71 17.64
C SER A 76 33.01 33.23 17.62
N TYR A 77 32.12 33.81 16.80
CA TYR A 77 32.04 35.25 16.56
C TYR A 77 30.64 35.84 16.87
N PRO A 78 30.08 35.62 18.08
CA PRO A 78 28.76 36.13 18.46
C PRO A 78 28.66 37.66 18.44
N TYR A 79 29.80 38.34 18.55
CA TYR A 79 29.90 39.80 18.48
C TYR A 79 29.71 40.38 17.07
N GLU A 80 29.95 39.60 16.00
CA GLU A 80 29.66 40.01 14.61
C GLU A 80 28.24 39.59 14.22
N HIS A 81 27.90 38.34 14.51
CA HIS A 81 26.57 37.78 14.29
C HIS A 81 26.16 36.99 15.53
N PRO A 82 25.08 37.38 16.23
CA PRO A 82 24.64 36.71 17.46
C PRO A 82 24.27 35.26 17.21
N TYR A 83 24.22 34.45 18.27
CA TYR A 83 23.73 33.08 18.17
C TYR A 83 22.27 33.00 17.71
N GLY A 84 21.87 31.80 17.28
CA GLY A 84 20.50 31.51 16.89
C GLY A 84 20.18 31.79 15.43
N LEU A 85 18.88 31.83 15.14
CA LEU A 85 18.34 31.97 13.78
C LEU A 85 18.54 33.38 13.21
N GLU A 86 18.41 34.42 14.04
CA GLU A 86 18.48 35.81 13.56
C GLU A 86 19.90 36.17 13.07
N GLY A 87 20.92 35.83 13.85
CA GLY A 87 22.31 36.03 13.46
C GLY A 87 22.69 35.14 12.27
N GLY A 88 22.23 33.89 12.27
CA GLY A 88 22.44 32.97 11.15
C GLY A 88 21.86 33.48 9.84
N LYS A 89 20.65 34.06 9.84
CA LYS A 89 20.06 34.66 8.65
C LYS A 89 20.92 35.80 8.09
N LYS A 90 21.36 36.74 8.94
CA LYS A 90 22.23 37.87 8.54
C LYS A 90 23.58 37.38 7.99
N PHE A 91 24.17 36.38 8.65
CA PHE A 91 25.42 35.77 8.24
C PHE A 91 25.29 35.06 6.87
N LEU A 92 24.23 34.26 6.69
CA LEU A 92 23.99 33.52 5.46
C LEU A 92 23.68 34.44 4.27
N GLU A 93 22.88 35.50 4.47
CA GLU A 93 22.60 36.50 3.43
C GLU A 93 23.90 37.13 2.90
N LYS A 94 24.85 37.45 3.78
CA LYS A 94 26.17 37.97 3.40
C LYS A 94 27.01 36.95 2.63
N ARG A 95 26.94 35.66 2.99
CA ARG A 95 27.70 34.57 2.35
C ARG A 95 27.16 34.18 0.98
N LEU A 96 25.84 34.12 0.83
CA LEU A 96 25.17 33.76 -0.43
C LEU A 96 24.93 34.95 -1.36
N GLN A 97 25.28 36.18 -0.95
CA GLN A 97 25.17 37.36 -1.80
C GLN A 97 25.98 37.18 -3.11
N VAL A 98 25.29 37.22 -4.23
CA VAL A 98 25.89 37.22 -5.57
C VAL A 98 26.46 38.60 -5.86
N LYS A 99 27.77 38.70 -6.03
CA LYS A 99 28.45 39.96 -6.38
C LYS A 99 29.02 39.88 -7.78
N GLN A 100 28.90 40.96 -8.56
CA GLN A 100 29.34 40.99 -9.96
C GLN A 100 30.86 40.82 -10.14
N ASN A 101 31.65 41.14 -9.12
CA ASN A 101 33.09 40.99 -9.11
C ASN A 101 33.57 39.59 -8.68
N GLN A 102 32.67 38.68 -8.31
CA GLN A 102 33.02 37.29 -8.03
C GLN A 102 33.29 36.51 -9.32
N HIS A 103 34.14 35.49 -9.23
CA HIS A 103 34.33 34.53 -10.31
C HIS A 103 32.98 33.90 -10.71
N GLU A 104 32.79 33.62 -12.00
CA GLU A 104 31.52 33.15 -12.55
C GLU A 104 31.03 31.86 -11.86
N GLU A 105 31.95 30.95 -11.56
CA GLU A 105 31.69 29.70 -10.84
C GLU A 105 31.04 29.94 -9.46
N LEU A 106 31.55 30.92 -8.69
CA LEU A 106 31.04 31.27 -7.36
C LEU A 106 29.66 31.92 -7.43
N GLN A 107 29.41 32.73 -8.48
CA GLN A 107 28.10 33.30 -8.73
C GLN A 107 27.10 32.21 -9.11
N ASN A 108 27.52 31.25 -9.93
CA ASN A 108 26.70 30.15 -10.39
C ASN A 108 26.27 29.29 -9.20
N VAL A 109 27.18 28.86 -8.34
CA VAL A 109 26.84 28.05 -7.14
C VAL A 109 25.77 28.73 -6.27
N ARG A 110 25.90 30.05 -6.02
CA ARG A 110 24.93 30.81 -5.21
C ARG A 110 23.55 30.91 -5.88
N LYS A 111 23.50 31.25 -7.17
CA LYS A 111 22.24 31.31 -7.95
C LYS A 111 21.51 29.97 -7.92
N HIS A 112 22.29 28.90 -8.05
CA HIS A 112 21.83 27.52 -8.06
C HIS A 112 21.26 27.06 -6.72
N ILE A 113 21.91 27.38 -5.60
CA ILE A 113 21.37 27.10 -4.26
C ILE A 113 20.02 27.80 -4.09
N HIS A 114 19.91 29.07 -4.49
CA HIS A 114 18.65 29.82 -4.42
C HIS A 114 17.56 29.28 -5.35
N SER A 115 17.92 28.70 -6.50
CA SER A 115 16.93 28.11 -7.42
C SER A 115 16.42 26.76 -6.93
N CYS A 116 17.25 25.96 -6.25
CA CYS A 116 16.91 24.57 -5.92
C CYS A 116 16.09 24.39 -4.63
N PHE A 117 16.25 25.28 -3.64
CA PHE A 117 15.57 25.17 -2.34
C PHE A 117 14.47 26.22 -2.17
N THR A 118 13.33 25.80 -1.62
CA THR A 118 12.19 26.67 -1.34
C THR A 118 12.45 27.61 -0.17
N ASN A 119 12.99 27.06 0.92
CA ASN A 119 13.39 27.80 2.10
C ASN A 119 14.86 27.48 2.43
N ILE A 120 15.62 28.52 2.77
CA ILE A 120 17.01 28.39 3.18
C ILE A 120 17.18 29.16 4.48
N GLY A 121 17.54 28.44 5.54
CA GLY A 121 17.79 28.98 6.87
C GLY A 121 19.25 28.77 7.28
N CYS A 122 19.68 29.52 8.29
CA CYS A 122 20.94 29.28 8.96
C CYS A 122 20.78 29.53 10.46
N PHE A 123 21.36 28.65 11.27
CA PHE A 123 21.38 28.72 12.72
C PHE A 123 22.83 28.68 13.20
N LEU A 124 23.22 29.64 14.03
CA LEU A 124 24.57 29.71 14.61
C LEU A 124 24.54 29.15 16.02
N LEU A 125 25.22 28.03 16.23
CA LEU A 125 25.25 27.35 17.52
C LEU A 125 26.61 27.60 18.20
N PRO A 126 26.63 27.96 19.50
CA PRO A 126 27.87 28.12 20.25
C PRO A 126 28.62 26.80 20.40
N HIS A 127 29.85 26.88 20.89
CA HIS A 127 30.63 25.69 21.27
C HIS A 127 30.00 25.05 22.52
N PRO A 128 29.85 23.71 22.60
CA PRO A 128 29.16 23.03 23.72
C PRO A 128 29.95 22.99 25.04
N GLY A 129 31.18 23.48 25.01
CA GLY A 129 32.12 23.49 26.12
C GLY A 129 33.26 22.50 25.95
N LEU A 130 34.43 22.82 26.52
CA LEU A 130 35.64 22.00 26.37
C LEU A 130 35.48 20.59 26.93
N LYS A 131 34.67 20.43 27.98
CA LYS A 131 34.37 19.11 28.57
C LYS A 131 33.71 18.20 27.53
N VAL A 132 32.72 18.70 26.80
CA VAL A 132 32.03 17.95 25.74
C VAL A 132 32.99 17.59 24.60
N ALA A 133 33.84 18.53 24.19
CA ALA A 133 34.72 18.35 23.03
C ALA A 133 35.92 17.43 23.29
N THR A 134 36.42 17.37 24.52
CA THR A 134 37.72 16.73 24.83
C THR A 134 37.65 15.55 25.78
N ASN A 135 36.58 15.41 26.57
CA ASN A 135 36.49 14.36 27.57
C ASN A 135 36.02 13.04 26.92
N PRO A 136 36.86 11.98 26.90
CA PRO A 136 36.45 10.69 26.34
C PRO A 136 35.38 9.97 27.17
N TYR A 137 35.16 10.39 28.42
CA TYR A 137 34.16 9.82 29.33
C TYR A 137 32.87 10.64 29.39
N PHE A 138 32.70 11.64 28.52
CA PHE A 138 31.46 12.41 28.45
C PHE A 138 30.29 11.51 28.05
N ASP A 139 29.23 11.51 28.85
CA ASP A 139 28.08 10.62 28.72
C ASP A 139 26.79 11.35 28.28
N GLY A 140 26.91 12.61 27.86
CA GLY A 140 25.76 13.41 27.41
C GLY A 140 25.03 14.17 28.52
N LYS A 141 25.51 14.15 29.78
CA LYS A 141 24.86 14.87 30.88
C LYS A 141 24.83 16.38 30.67
N LEU A 142 23.64 16.97 30.79
CA LEU A 142 23.39 18.42 30.64
C LEU A 142 24.18 19.31 31.61
N VAL A 143 24.62 18.78 32.76
CA VAL A 143 25.41 19.52 33.76
C VAL A 143 26.81 19.85 33.24
N GLU A 144 27.32 19.07 32.28
CA GLU A 144 28.66 19.23 31.72
C GLU A 144 28.67 20.03 30.41
N ILE A 145 27.50 20.46 29.94
CA ILE A 145 27.30 21.25 28.71
C ILE A 145 27.13 22.73 29.09
N ASP A 146 27.76 23.61 28.33
CA ASP A 146 27.70 25.07 28.53
C ASP A 146 26.25 25.60 28.45
N ASP A 147 25.93 26.59 29.30
CA ASP A 147 24.57 27.13 29.45
C ASP A 147 24.06 27.87 28.20
N GLU A 148 24.93 28.60 27.50
CA GLU A 148 24.59 29.24 26.24
C GLU A 148 24.22 28.21 25.16
N PHE A 149 24.96 27.10 25.09
CA PHE A 149 24.64 26.00 24.18
C PHE A 149 23.28 25.38 24.48
N LYS A 150 22.96 25.16 25.75
CA LYS A 150 21.65 24.62 26.15
C LYS A 150 20.52 25.56 25.79
N THR A 151 20.72 26.87 25.96
CA THR A 151 19.73 27.91 25.63
C THR A 151 19.43 27.89 24.13
N GLU A 152 20.46 27.95 23.29
CA GLU A 152 20.31 27.94 21.83
C GLU A 152 19.77 26.59 21.31
N LEU A 153 20.17 25.47 21.94
CA LEU A 153 19.63 24.16 21.60
C LEU A 153 18.13 24.06 21.92
N HIS A 154 17.68 24.69 23.01
CA HIS A 154 16.26 24.77 23.39
C HIS A 154 15.44 25.59 22.38
N GLU A 155 16.06 26.49 21.61
CA GLU A 155 15.41 27.19 20.49
C GLU A 155 15.49 26.40 19.17
N LEU A 156 16.64 25.77 18.89
CA LEU A 156 16.89 25.02 17.66
C LEU A 156 15.95 23.82 17.50
N VAL A 157 15.74 23.04 18.55
CA VAL A 157 14.97 21.79 18.47
C VAL A 157 13.49 22.06 18.10
N PRO A 158 12.76 22.96 18.77
CA PRO A 158 11.41 23.34 18.36
C PRO A 158 11.36 24.00 16.99
N LEU A 159 12.34 24.81 16.62
CA LEU A 159 12.41 25.41 15.28
C LEU A 159 12.38 24.36 14.17
N LEU A 160 13.02 23.21 14.39
CA LEU A 160 13.09 22.12 13.40
C LEU A 160 11.95 21.11 13.52
N LEU A 161 11.48 20.80 14.73
CA LEU A 161 10.65 19.63 15.01
C LEU A 161 9.28 19.96 15.64
N ALA A 162 8.98 21.21 15.96
CA ALA A 162 7.66 21.58 16.45
C ALA A 162 6.58 21.24 15.39
N PRO A 163 5.39 20.77 15.78
CA PRO A 163 4.35 20.33 14.86
C PRO A 163 4.02 21.34 13.75
N GLU A 164 4.02 22.63 14.07
CA GLU A 164 3.77 23.75 13.17
C GLU A 164 4.88 23.97 12.12
N ASN A 165 6.10 23.49 12.40
CA ASN A 165 7.27 23.63 11.52
C ASN A 165 7.55 22.37 10.69
N LEU A 166 6.79 21.28 10.93
CA LEU A 166 6.96 20.03 10.18
C LEU A 166 6.53 20.20 8.73
N VAL A 167 7.48 20.01 7.82
CA VAL A 167 7.24 20.09 6.39
C VAL A 167 7.01 18.69 5.84
N GLU A 168 5.83 18.46 5.25
CA GLU A 168 5.52 17.23 4.52
C GLU A 168 6.37 17.14 3.25
N LYS A 169 6.93 15.97 2.94
CA LYS A 169 7.76 15.78 1.75
C LYS A 169 6.94 15.96 0.48
N GLU A 170 7.43 16.82 -0.41
CA GLU A 170 6.90 16.99 -1.76
C GLU A 170 7.93 16.59 -2.81
N ILE A 171 7.47 15.84 -3.82
CA ILE A 171 8.23 15.54 -5.04
C ILE A 171 7.34 15.92 -6.22
N SER A 172 7.85 16.71 -7.16
CA SER A 172 7.07 17.29 -8.27
C SER A 172 5.85 18.12 -7.85
N GLY A 173 5.86 18.64 -6.61
CA GLY A 173 4.73 19.38 -6.03
C GLY A 173 3.52 18.51 -5.67
N SER A 174 3.71 17.20 -5.53
CA SER A 174 2.76 16.25 -4.95
C SER A 174 3.30 15.78 -3.59
N LYS A 175 2.42 15.69 -2.59
CA LYS A 175 2.77 15.16 -1.26
C LYS A 175 3.07 13.66 -1.36
N VAL A 176 4.12 13.23 -0.68
CA VAL A 176 4.66 11.86 -0.75
C VAL A 176 4.27 11.09 0.51
N THR A 177 3.68 9.91 0.35
CA THR A 177 3.38 9.04 1.50
C THR A 177 4.61 8.22 1.92
N CYS A 178 4.60 7.62 3.12
CA CYS A 178 5.70 6.76 3.55
C CYS A 178 5.93 5.55 2.63
N ARG A 179 4.87 5.02 2.00
CA ARG A 179 4.95 3.92 1.04
C ARG A 179 5.66 4.37 -0.23
N ASP A 180 5.29 5.54 -0.75
CA ASP A 180 5.91 6.09 -1.97
C ASP A 180 7.37 6.46 -1.71
N LEU A 181 7.69 7.00 -0.53
CA LEU A 181 9.05 7.38 -0.16
C LEU A 181 10.02 6.19 -0.23
N LEU A 182 9.57 4.99 0.13
CA LEU A 182 10.37 3.78 0.01
C LEU A 182 10.68 3.44 -1.46
N GLU A 183 9.72 3.62 -2.36
CA GLU A 183 9.93 3.36 -3.80
C GLU A 183 10.91 4.38 -4.39
N TYR A 184 10.82 5.66 -4.02
CA TYR A 184 11.84 6.66 -4.37
C TYR A 184 13.22 6.27 -3.85
N PHE A 185 13.30 5.82 -2.59
CA PHE A 185 14.56 5.44 -1.96
C PHE A 185 15.24 4.30 -2.73
N LYS A 186 14.48 3.25 -3.09
CA LYS A 186 14.97 2.13 -3.91
C LYS A 186 15.41 2.59 -5.29
N ALA A 187 14.60 3.44 -5.94
CA ALA A 187 14.90 3.96 -7.26
C ALA A 187 16.21 4.75 -7.24
N TYR A 188 16.38 5.70 -6.31
CA TYR A 188 17.61 6.49 -6.17
C TYR A 188 18.83 5.62 -5.90
N ILE A 189 18.75 4.69 -4.95
CA ILE A 189 19.87 3.78 -4.66
C ILE A 189 20.32 3.00 -5.90
N LYS A 190 19.39 2.53 -6.73
CA LYS A 190 19.73 1.79 -7.95
C LYS A 190 20.59 2.60 -8.93
N ILE A 191 20.43 3.92 -8.96
CA ILE A 191 21.23 4.82 -9.80
C ILE A 191 22.64 4.99 -9.23
N TYR A 192 22.75 5.11 -7.91
CA TYR A 192 24.02 5.30 -7.21
C TYR A 192 24.84 4.01 -7.03
N GLN A 193 24.25 2.84 -7.28
CA GLN A 193 24.94 1.55 -7.29
C GLN A 193 25.95 1.40 -8.44
N GLY A 194 25.89 2.23 -9.47
CA GLY A 194 26.87 2.22 -10.58
C GLY A 194 28.29 2.60 -10.14
N GLU A 195 29.31 2.28 -10.94
CA GLU A 195 30.71 2.60 -10.62
C GLU A 195 31.02 4.10 -10.66
N GLU A 196 30.28 4.87 -11.45
CA GLU A 196 30.43 6.33 -11.57
C GLU A 196 29.33 7.08 -10.82
N LEU A 197 29.60 8.34 -10.45
CA LEU A 197 28.55 9.24 -9.97
C LEU A 197 27.52 9.43 -11.09
N PRO A 198 26.22 9.21 -10.80
CA PRO A 198 25.23 9.21 -11.85
C PRO A 198 25.08 10.60 -12.45
N HIS A 199 25.02 10.65 -13.78
CA HIS A 199 24.78 11.91 -14.48
C HIS A 199 23.40 12.47 -14.06
N PRO A 200 23.26 13.80 -13.82
CA PRO A 200 22.00 14.42 -13.40
C PRO A 200 20.76 14.06 -14.22
N LYS A 201 20.92 13.86 -15.53
CA LYS A 201 19.86 13.35 -16.42
C LYS A 201 19.32 11.97 -16.02
N SER A 202 20.19 11.05 -15.61
CA SER A 202 19.82 9.71 -15.14
C SER A 202 19.00 9.77 -13.84
N MET A 203 19.40 10.67 -12.93
CA MET A 203 18.67 10.93 -11.69
C MET A 203 17.26 11.44 -11.96
N LEU A 204 17.10 12.35 -12.92
CA LEU A 204 15.78 12.87 -13.29
C LEU A 204 14.90 11.76 -13.85
N GLN A 205 15.45 10.98 -14.80
CA GLN A 205 14.73 9.86 -15.40
C GLN A 205 14.27 8.84 -14.34
N ALA A 206 15.13 8.47 -13.40
CA ALA A 206 14.76 7.54 -12.33
C ALA A 206 13.71 8.13 -11.37
N THR A 207 13.72 9.45 -11.15
CA THR A 207 12.65 10.13 -10.40
C THR A 207 11.33 10.03 -11.16
N ALA A 208 11.36 10.26 -12.48
CA ALA A 208 10.21 10.09 -13.34
C ALA A 208 9.69 8.64 -13.33
N GLU A 209 10.59 7.65 -13.42
CA GLU A 209 10.25 6.22 -13.32
C GLU A 209 9.57 5.90 -11.98
N ALA A 210 10.14 6.33 -10.86
CA ALA A 210 9.57 6.11 -9.53
C ALA A 210 8.20 6.79 -9.36
N ASN A 211 8.06 8.05 -9.78
CA ASN A 211 6.78 8.77 -9.79
C ASN A 211 5.71 8.00 -10.56
N ASN A 212 6.04 7.54 -11.77
CA ASN A 212 5.09 6.83 -12.64
C ASN A 212 4.75 5.46 -12.05
N MET A 213 5.72 4.69 -11.56
CA MET A 213 5.47 3.40 -10.91
C MET A 213 4.60 3.52 -9.66
N ALA A 214 4.85 4.51 -8.81
CA ALA A 214 4.01 4.78 -7.64
C ALA A 214 2.55 5.10 -8.05
N ALA A 215 2.37 5.89 -9.12
CA ALA A 215 1.05 6.20 -9.65
C ALA A 215 0.35 4.95 -10.24
N VAL A 216 1.07 4.07 -10.94
CA VAL A 216 0.54 2.78 -11.45
C VAL A 216 0.09 1.90 -10.29
N ALA A 217 0.96 1.73 -9.27
CA ALA A 217 0.64 0.92 -8.10
C ALA A 217 -0.59 1.45 -7.34
N GLY A 218 -0.67 2.79 -7.15
CA GLY A 218 -1.82 3.43 -6.52
C GLY A 218 -3.14 3.22 -7.29
N ALA A 219 -3.11 3.33 -8.62
CA ALA A 219 -4.28 3.12 -9.47
C ALA A 219 -4.71 1.64 -9.47
N LYS A 220 -3.76 0.70 -9.51
CA LYS A 220 -4.03 -0.75 -9.45
C LYS A 220 -4.61 -1.18 -8.11
N ASP A 221 -4.12 -0.62 -7.01
CA ASP A 221 -4.66 -0.87 -5.67
C ASP A 221 -6.11 -0.36 -5.55
N MET A 222 -6.41 0.82 -6.13
CA MET A 222 -7.79 1.33 -6.19
C MET A 222 -8.71 0.40 -6.99
N TYR A 223 -8.25 -0.05 -8.16
CA TYR A 223 -9.01 -0.97 -9.01
C TYR A 223 -9.32 -2.28 -8.27
N SER A 224 -8.30 -2.88 -7.66
CA SER A 224 -8.42 -4.17 -6.96
C SER A 224 -9.42 -4.09 -5.81
N ARG A 225 -9.33 -3.04 -4.98
CA ARG A 225 -10.28 -2.79 -3.89
C ARG A 225 -11.71 -2.59 -4.40
N SER A 226 -11.87 -1.87 -5.51
CA SER A 226 -13.19 -1.59 -6.07
C SER A 226 -13.82 -2.84 -6.71
N MET A 227 -13.02 -3.66 -7.39
CA MET A 227 -13.47 -4.94 -7.94
C MET A 227 -13.79 -5.97 -6.85
N GLU A 228 -13.02 -6.03 -5.77
CA GLU A 228 -13.34 -6.87 -4.60
C GLU A 228 -14.70 -6.51 -3.98
N GLN A 229 -15.08 -5.23 -3.96
CA GLN A 229 -16.41 -4.82 -3.49
C GLN A 229 -17.55 -5.27 -4.41
N VAL A 230 -17.28 -5.45 -5.70
CA VAL A 230 -18.26 -5.88 -6.71
C VAL A 230 -18.35 -7.40 -6.75
N CYS A 231 -17.23 -8.10 -6.97
CA CYS A 231 -17.19 -9.54 -7.23
C CYS A 231 -16.27 -10.33 -6.29
N GLY A 232 -15.88 -9.78 -5.13
CA GLY A 232 -15.07 -10.48 -4.12
C GLY A 232 -15.75 -11.73 -3.55
N GLY A 233 -15.02 -12.54 -2.78
CA GLY A 233 -15.47 -13.87 -2.33
C GLY A 233 -16.85 -13.89 -1.66
N ASP A 234 -17.15 -12.87 -0.85
CA ASP A 234 -18.42 -12.75 -0.10
C ASP A 234 -19.58 -12.17 -0.93
N LYS A 235 -19.35 -11.84 -2.20
CA LYS A 235 -20.35 -11.24 -3.10
C LYS A 235 -20.99 -12.29 -4.00
N PRO A 236 -22.30 -12.18 -4.31
CA PRO A 236 -22.99 -13.11 -5.19
C PRO A 236 -22.43 -13.10 -6.61
N TYR A 237 -22.77 -14.12 -7.39
CA TYR A 237 -22.44 -14.18 -8.82
C TYR A 237 -23.05 -12.99 -9.57
N ILE A 238 -22.27 -12.40 -10.47
CA ILE A 238 -22.70 -11.32 -11.35
C ILE A 238 -22.64 -11.82 -12.80
N ALA A 239 -23.61 -11.42 -13.63
CA ALA A 239 -23.60 -11.77 -15.04
C ALA A 239 -22.36 -11.19 -15.76
N PRO A 240 -21.74 -11.90 -16.71
CA PRO A 240 -20.49 -11.45 -17.34
C PRO A 240 -20.61 -10.08 -18.01
N SER A 241 -21.76 -9.76 -18.61
CA SER A 241 -22.04 -8.46 -19.23
C SER A 241 -22.07 -7.31 -18.22
N ASP A 242 -22.62 -7.54 -17.02
CA ASP A 242 -22.68 -6.54 -15.96
C ASP A 242 -21.32 -6.36 -15.29
N LEU A 243 -20.57 -7.45 -15.14
CA LEU A 243 -19.20 -7.43 -14.64
C LEU A 243 -18.27 -6.68 -15.58
N GLU A 244 -18.38 -6.92 -16.89
CA GLU A 244 -17.63 -6.21 -17.93
C GLU A 244 -17.93 -4.71 -17.91
N ARG A 245 -19.21 -4.33 -17.80
CA ARG A 245 -19.59 -2.91 -17.68
C ARG A 245 -18.96 -2.27 -16.44
N LYS A 246 -19.01 -2.94 -15.29
CA LYS A 246 -18.39 -2.45 -14.05
C LYS A 246 -16.87 -2.36 -14.16
N HIS A 247 -16.24 -3.32 -14.83
CA HIS A 247 -14.82 -3.29 -15.13
C HIS A 247 -14.45 -2.05 -15.96
N LEU A 248 -15.17 -1.79 -17.06
CA LEU A 248 -14.89 -0.64 -17.93
C LEU A 248 -15.03 0.70 -17.18
N ASP A 249 -16.08 0.86 -16.36
CA ASP A 249 -16.29 2.05 -15.54
C ASP A 249 -15.12 2.26 -14.55
N LEU A 250 -14.71 1.19 -13.86
CA LEU A 250 -13.61 1.23 -12.89
C LEU A 250 -12.25 1.46 -13.57
N LYS A 251 -12.03 0.85 -14.74
CA LYS A 251 -10.83 1.04 -15.56
C LYS A 251 -10.68 2.50 -15.96
N GLU A 252 -11.75 3.12 -16.47
CA GLU A 252 -11.73 4.54 -16.84
C GLU A 252 -11.46 5.44 -15.62
N SER A 253 -12.07 5.13 -14.46
CA SER A 253 -11.80 5.85 -13.20
C SER A 253 -10.33 5.75 -12.78
N CYS A 254 -9.72 4.57 -12.87
CA CYS A 254 -8.32 4.35 -12.51
C CYS A 254 -7.36 5.07 -13.47
N ILE A 255 -7.67 5.08 -14.78
CA ILE A 255 -6.90 5.84 -15.78
C ILE A 255 -7.01 7.34 -15.51
N LYS A 256 -8.22 7.85 -15.20
CA LYS A 256 -8.42 9.26 -14.81
C LYS A 256 -7.60 9.63 -13.57
N GLN A 257 -7.60 8.77 -12.55
CA GLN A 257 -6.77 8.96 -11.37
C GLN A 257 -5.29 9.00 -11.75
N PHE A 258 -4.80 8.01 -12.51
CA PHE A 258 -3.41 7.97 -12.97
C PHE A 258 -3.02 9.26 -13.70
N ARG A 259 -3.85 9.74 -14.62
CA ARG A 259 -3.62 11.00 -15.36
C ARG A 259 -3.65 12.24 -14.47
N SER A 260 -4.47 12.26 -13.43
CA SER A 260 -4.59 13.40 -12.50
C SER A 260 -3.33 13.64 -11.66
N VAL A 261 -2.50 12.60 -11.45
CA VAL A 261 -1.24 12.73 -10.71
C VAL A 261 -0.22 13.49 -11.55
N LYS A 262 0.36 14.55 -10.98
CA LYS A 262 1.49 15.28 -11.60
C LYS A 262 2.74 14.41 -11.57
N LYS A 263 3.30 14.12 -12.74
CA LYS A 263 4.43 13.18 -12.95
C LYS A 263 5.53 13.86 -13.78
N MET A 264 6.78 13.42 -13.61
CA MET A 264 7.94 13.87 -14.40
C MET A 264 8.13 13.01 -15.66
N GLY A 265 8.98 13.44 -16.60
CA GLY A 265 9.39 12.65 -17.77
C GLY A 265 8.60 12.89 -19.07
N GLY A 266 7.66 13.82 -19.08
CA GLY A 266 6.87 14.18 -20.26
C GLY A 266 5.73 13.20 -20.62
N GLU A 267 4.90 13.59 -21.58
CA GLU A 267 3.68 12.84 -21.94
C GLU A 267 3.98 11.48 -22.58
N GLU A 268 4.97 11.39 -23.48
CA GLU A 268 5.32 10.13 -24.15
C GLU A 268 5.81 9.06 -23.17
N PHE A 269 6.58 9.48 -22.16
CA PHE A 269 7.04 8.59 -21.11
C PHE A 269 5.90 8.12 -20.22
N CYS A 270 5.02 9.04 -19.80
CA CYS A 270 3.81 8.72 -19.04
C CYS A 270 2.87 7.78 -19.81
N ARG A 271 2.82 7.88 -21.15
CA ARG A 271 1.98 7.02 -21.99
C ARG A 271 2.35 5.55 -21.88
N ARG A 272 3.65 5.22 -21.83
CA ARG A 272 4.12 3.82 -21.67
C ARG A 272 3.62 3.19 -20.37
N TYR A 273 3.64 3.94 -19.28
CA TYR A 273 3.13 3.47 -17.99
C TYR A 273 1.60 3.39 -17.95
N GLN A 274 0.91 4.26 -18.68
CA GLN A 274 -0.54 4.15 -18.84
C GLN A 274 -0.92 2.88 -19.64
N GLU A 275 -0.22 2.61 -20.74
CA GLU A 275 -0.39 1.38 -21.53
C GLU A 275 -0.11 0.14 -20.67
N GLN A 276 0.96 0.16 -19.87
CA GLN A 276 1.25 -0.90 -18.91
C GLN A 276 0.12 -1.08 -17.86
N LEU A 277 -0.36 0.02 -17.27
CA LEU A 277 -1.47 -0.02 -16.32
C LEU A 277 -2.70 -0.64 -16.96
N GLU A 278 -3.06 -0.25 -18.18
CA GLU A 278 -4.20 -0.81 -18.90
C GLU A 278 -4.06 -2.33 -19.09
N VAL A 279 -2.88 -2.83 -19.47
CA VAL A 279 -2.61 -4.27 -19.58
C VAL A 279 -2.74 -4.98 -18.23
N GLU A 280 -2.16 -4.43 -17.16
CA GLU A 280 -2.24 -5.04 -15.82
C GLU A 280 -3.68 -5.05 -15.27
N LEU A 281 -4.51 -4.06 -15.62
CA LEU A 281 -5.92 -4.01 -15.25
C LEU A 281 -6.74 -5.08 -16.00
N GLU A 282 -6.44 -5.33 -17.27
CA GLU A 282 -7.05 -6.41 -18.07
C GLU A 282 -6.67 -7.80 -17.52
N GLU A 283 -5.41 -8.01 -17.15
CA GLU A 283 -4.96 -9.25 -16.51
C GLU A 283 -5.67 -9.48 -15.17
N SER A 284 -5.81 -8.43 -14.36
CA SER A 284 -6.57 -8.47 -13.11
C SER A 284 -8.04 -8.78 -13.36
N TYR A 285 -8.65 -8.18 -14.37
CA TYR A 285 -10.02 -8.47 -14.79
C TYR A 285 -10.22 -9.94 -15.19
N ALA A 286 -9.31 -10.51 -15.99
CA ALA A 286 -9.37 -11.92 -16.37
C ALA A 286 -9.35 -12.85 -15.15
N ASN A 287 -8.61 -12.49 -14.09
CA ASN A 287 -8.61 -13.24 -12.83
C ASN A 287 -9.95 -13.10 -12.08
N PHE A 288 -10.52 -11.90 -12.00
CA PHE A 288 -11.84 -11.67 -11.40
C PHE A 288 -12.95 -12.39 -12.16
N LEU A 289 -12.87 -12.46 -13.49
CA LEU A 289 -13.83 -13.18 -14.33
C LEU A 289 -13.82 -14.67 -14.03
N LYS A 290 -12.64 -15.30 -13.98
CA LYS A 290 -12.50 -16.71 -13.56
C LYS A 290 -13.02 -16.94 -12.14
N HIS A 291 -12.74 -16.02 -11.21
CA HIS A 291 -13.23 -16.12 -9.83
C HIS A 291 -14.75 -16.05 -9.77
N ASN A 292 -15.37 -15.16 -10.56
CA ASN A 292 -16.81 -15.04 -10.65
C ASN A 292 -17.46 -16.28 -11.30
N ASP A 293 -16.88 -16.81 -12.37
CA ASP A 293 -17.37 -18.03 -13.02
C ASP A 293 -17.31 -19.26 -12.10
N GLY A 294 -16.29 -19.33 -11.23
CA GLY A 294 -16.20 -20.36 -10.19
C GLY A 294 -17.41 -20.39 -9.23
N LYS A 295 -18.06 -19.23 -9.00
CA LYS A 295 -19.27 -19.16 -8.16
C LYS A 295 -20.48 -19.79 -8.84
N ASN A 296 -20.58 -19.73 -10.17
CA ASN A 296 -21.68 -20.32 -10.93
C ASN A 296 -21.67 -21.86 -10.84
N ILE A 297 -20.49 -22.49 -10.76
CA ILE A 297 -20.36 -23.95 -10.67
C ILE A 297 -21.00 -24.49 -9.38
N PHE A 298 -20.88 -23.77 -8.25
CA PHE A 298 -21.53 -24.15 -7.00
C PHE A 298 -23.06 -24.03 -7.06
N TYR A 299 -23.60 -23.06 -7.80
CA TYR A 299 -25.05 -23.00 -8.08
C TYR A 299 -25.48 -24.11 -9.05
N ALA A 300 -24.67 -24.42 -10.07
CA ALA A 300 -24.96 -25.45 -11.05
C ALA A 300 -24.95 -26.88 -10.47
N ALA A 301 -24.27 -27.12 -9.34
CA ALA A 301 -24.28 -28.41 -8.65
C ALA A 301 -25.54 -28.66 -7.79
N ARG A 302 -26.33 -27.61 -7.50
CA ARG A 302 -27.54 -27.70 -6.66
C ARG A 302 -28.69 -28.43 -7.38
N THR A 303 -28.91 -28.15 -8.67
CA THR A 303 -29.97 -28.79 -9.47
C THR A 303 -29.76 -30.31 -9.62
N PRO A 304 -28.55 -30.82 -9.90
CA PRO A 304 -28.27 -32.25 -9.84
C PRO A 304 -28.54 -32.87 -8.46
N ALA A 305 -28.08 -32.21 -7.39
CA ALA A 305 -28.20 -32.74 -6.04
C ALA A 305 -29.66 -32.83 -5.56
N THR A 306 -30.47 -31.81 -5.87
CA THR A 306 -31.92 -31.79 -5.58
C THR A 306 -32.66 -32.89 -6.31
N LEU A 307 -32.47 -33.01 -7.63
CA LEU A 307 -33.11 -34.05 -8.44
C LEU A 307 -32.70 -35.46 -7.98
N PHE A 308 -31.42 -35.65 -7.62
CA PHE A 308 -30.93 -36.92 -7.08
C PHE A 308 -31.54 -37.25 -5.72
N ALA A 309 -31.65 -36.27 -4.81
CA ALA A 309 -32.28 -36.45 -3.51
C ALA A 309 -33.78 -36.82 -3.64
N VAL A 310 -34.50 -36.19 -4.58
CA VAL A 310 -35.91 -36.54 -4.87
C VAL A 310 -36.03 -37.96 -5.43
N MET A 311 -35.18 -38.35 -6.38
CA MET A 311 -35.16 -39.72 -6.91
C MET A 311 -34.90 -40.74 -5.80
N PHE A 312 -33.93 -40.48 -4.93
CA PHE A 312 -33.60 -41.35 -3.81
C PHE A 312 -34.75 -41.47 -2.81
N ALA A 313 -35.36 -40.35 -2.40
CA ALA A 313 -36.49 -40.36 -1.47
C ALA A 313 -37.69 -41.12 -2.03
N MET A 314 -38.05 -40.88 -3.30
CA MET A 314 -39.17 -41.56 -3.95
C MET A 314 -38.92 -43.05 -4.14
N TYR A 315 -37.67 -43.47 -4.40
CA TYR A 315 -37.29 -44.88 -4.46
C TYR A 315 -37.51 -45.59 -3.11
N ILE A 316 -37.08 -44.98 -2.01
CA ILE A 316 -37.29 -45.54 -0.66
C ILE A 316 -38.77 -45.63 -0.32
N ILE A 317 -39.55 -44.57 -0.58
CA ILE A 317 -41.00 -44.55 -0.31
C ILE A 317 -41.74 -45.59 -1.16
N SER A 318 -41.38 -45.71 -2.44
CA SER A 318 -41.92 -46.73 -3.35
C SER A 318 -41.65 -48.15 -2.85
N GLY A 319 -40.41 -48.42 -2.41
CA GLY A 319 -40.04 -49.73 -1.85
C GLY A 319 -40.82 -50.08 -0.57
N LEU A 320 -40.95 -49.13 0.36
CA LEU A 320 -41.70 -49.34 1.61
C LEU A 320 -43.20 -49.54 1.36
N THR A 321 -43.81 -48.70 0.52
CA THR A 321 -45.25 -48.79 0.22
C THR A 321 -45.61 -50.00 -0.63
N GLY A 322 -44.72 -50.42 -1.53
CA GLY A 322 -44.82 -51.68 -2.26
C GLY A 322 -44.73 -52.89 -1.34
N PHE A 323 -43.87 -52.85 -0.32
CA PHE A 323 -43.77 -53.92 0.69
C PHE A 323 -45.04 -54.03 1.56
N ILE A 324 -45.68 -52.90 1.88
CA ILE A 324 -46.93 -52.85 2.66
C ILE A 324 -48.15 -53.26 1.79
N GLY A 325 -48.00 -53.33 0.47
CA GLY A 325 -49.05 -53.74 -0.48
C GLY A 325 -49.93 -52.60 -0.99
N ILE A 326 -49.55 -51.34 -0.77
CA ILE A 326 -50.28 -50.16 -1.26
C ILE A 326 -49.74 -49.78 -2.64
N ASN A 327 -50.07 -50.61 -3.63
CA ASN A 327 -49.50 -50.50 -4.99
C ASN A 327 -49.84 -49.19 -5.70
N SER A 328 -50.95 -48.53 -5.36
CA SER A 328 -51.33 -47.24 -5.95
C SER A 328 -50.38 -46.09 -5.58
N ILE A 329 -49.80 -46.12 -4.37
CA ILE A 329 -48.85 -45.09 -3.94
C ILE A 329 -47.47 -45.37 -4.54
N ALA A 330 -47.07 -46.65 -4.58
CA ALA A 330 -45.81 -47.06 -5.18
C ALA A 330 -45.72 -46.69 -6.68
N THR A 331 -46.81 -46.83 -7.44
CA THR A 331 -46.85 -46.43 -8.86
C THR A 331 -46.75 -44.92 -9.04
N ILE A 332 -47.38 -44.11 -8.18
CA ILE A 332 -47.24 -42.65 -8.21
C ILE A 332 -45.79 -42.23 -7.89
N CYS A 333 -45.17 -42.82 -6.87
CA CYS A 333 -43.78 -42.54 -6.53
C CYS A 333 -42.81 -42.92 -7.67
N ASN A 334 -43.03 -44.05 -8.34
CA ASN A 334 -42.25 -44.46 -9.50
C ASN A 334 -42.44 -43.51 -10.70
N LEU A 335 -43.65 -42.97 -10.90
CA LEU A 335 -43.91 -41.96 -11.94
C LEU A 335 -43.15 -40.66 -11.65
N ILE A 336 -43.19 -40.18 -10.40
CA ILE A 336 -42.45 -38.97 -9.97
C ILE A 336 -40.94 -39.18 -10.14
N MET A 337 -40.42 -40.37 -9.78
CA MET A 337 -39.02 -40.73 -9.99
C MET A 337 -38.65 -40.72 -11.49
N GLY A 338 -39.51 -41.27 -12.35
CA GLY A 338 -39.32 -41.23 -13.81
C GLY A 338 -39.30 -39.80 -14.37
N LEU A 339 -40.19 -38.93 -13.89
CA LEU A 339 -40.21 -37.52 -14.26
C LEU A 339 -38.96 -36.77 -13.78
N ALA A 340 -38.47 -37.05 -12.58
CA ALA A 340 -37.23 -36.47 -12.06
C ALA A 340 -36.01 -36.93 -12.87
N LEU A 341 -35.96 -38.20 -13.27
CA LEU A 341 -34.89 -38.74 -14.13
C LEU A 341 -34.93 -38.11 -15.53
N LEU A 342 -36.10 -37.99 -16.14
CA LEU A 342 -36.27 -37.31 -17.42
C LEU A 342 -35.82 -35.84 -17.31
N SER A 343 -36.24 -35.14 -16.26
CA SER A 343 -35.82 -33.76 -15.99
C SER A 343 -34.30 -33.65 -15.82
N PHE A 344 -33.67 -34.62 -15.15
CA PHE A 344 -32.21 -34.67 -15.01
C PHE A 344 -31.51 -34.91 -16.35
N CYS A 345 -31.99 -35.86 -17.16
CA CYS A 345 -31.44 -36.11 -18.49
C CYS A 345 -31.61 -34.90 -19.42
N THR A 346 -32.77 -34.24 -19.40
CA THR A 346 -33.02 -33.00 -20.14
C THR A 346 -32.12 -31.87 -19.65
N TRP A 347 -31.95 -31.72 -18.34
CA TRP A 347 -31.02 -30.72 -17.77
C TRP A 347 -29.57 -30.98 -18.18
N ALA A 348 -29.11 -32.23 -18.10
CA ALA A 348 -27.76 -32.64 -18.51
C ALA A 348 -27.55 -32.42 -20.01
N TYR A 349 -28.57 -32.73 -20.83
CA TYR A 349 -28.55 -32.48 -22.26
C TYR A 349 -28.47 -30.99 -22.58
N VAL A 350 -29.34 -30.15 -22.00
CA VAL A 350 -29.35 -28.69 -22.21
C VAL A 350 -28.02 -28.06 -21.79
N LYS A 351 -27.42 -28.53 -20.69
CA LYS A 351 -26.09 -28.05 -20.25
C LYS A 351 -24.95 -28.51 -21.16
N TYR A 352 -25.05 -29.68 -21.77
CA TYR A 352 -24.03 -30.22 -22.67
C TYR A 352 -24.15 -29.69 -24.10
N SER A 353 -25.36 -29.60 -24.65
CA SER A 353 -25.62 -29.17 -26.03
C SER A 353 -25.77 -27.65 -26.17
N GLY A 354 -26.20 -26.96 -25.10
CA GLY A 354 -26.46 -25.52 -25.11
C GLY A 354 -27.74 -25.09 -25.83
N GLU A 355 -28.49 -26.03 -26.43
CA GLU A 355 -29.81 -25.76 -27.05
C GLU A 355 -30.94 -25.77 -26.00
N PHE A 356 -32.02 -25.02 -26.25
CA PHE A 356 -33.20 -24.93 -25.38
C PHE A 356 -32.91 -24.46 -23.94
N ARG A 357 -32.17 -23.36 -23.80
CA ARG A 357 -31.76 -22.77 -22.51
C ARG A 357 -32.93 -22.42 -21.59
N GLU A 358 -34.09 -22.07 -22.14
CA GLU A 358 -35.32 -21.76 -21.39
C GLU A 358 -35.87 -22.96 -20.59
N LEU A 359 -35.78 -24.17 -21.17
CA LEU A 359 -36.16 -25.42 -20.49
C LEU A 359 -35.21 -25.74 -19.33
N GLY A 360 -33.91 -25.48 -19.50
CA GLY A 360 -32.92 -25.63 -18.43
C GLY A 360 -33.19 -24.68 -17.26
N THR A 361 -33.51 -23.42 -17.53
CA THR A 361 -33.84 -22.44 -16.49
C THR A 361 -35.13 -22.77 -15.73
N LEU A 362 -36.12 -23.35 -16.40
CA LEU A 362 -37.37 -23.80 -15.76
C LEU A 362 -37.13 -24.97 -14.82
N ILE A 363 -36.25 -25.92 -15.20
CA ILE A 363 -35.84 -27.02 -14.32
C ILE A 363 -35.07 -26.49 -13.10
N ASP A 364 -34.15 -25.54 -13.30
CA ASP A 364 -33.38 -24.91 -12.21
C ASP A 364 -34.33 -24.21 -11.20
N GLN A 365 -35.35 -23.48 -11.67
CA GLN A 365 -36.35 -22.83 -10.80
C GLN A 365 -37.20 -23.83 -10.00
N ILE A 366 -37.65 -24.92 -10.63
CA ILE A 366 -38.43 -25.96 -9.92
C ILE A 366 -37.56 -26.65 -8.87
N ALA A 367 -36.31 -26.96 -9.21
CA ALA A 367 -35.35 -27.54 -8.27
C ALA A 367 -35.05 -26.61 -7.09
N GLU A 368 -34.97 -25.30 -7.32
CA GLU A 368 -34.79 -24.29 -6.27
C GLU A 368 -35.97 -24.24 -5.31
N ILE A 369 -37.20 -24.26 -5.83
CA ILE A 369 -38.42 -24.32 -5.00
C ILE A 369 -38.41 -25.57 -4.12
N ILE A 370 -38.07 -26.74 -4.69
CA ILE A 370 -37.99 -28.00 -3.94
C ILE A 370 -36.89 -27.96 -2.88
N TRP A 371 -35.74 -27.36 -3.21
CA TRP A 371 -34.63 -27.21 -2.27
C TRP A 371 -35.02 -26.37 -1.06
N GLU A 372 -35.55 -25.18 -1.29
CA GLU A 372 -35.88 -24.21 -0.24
C GLU A 372 -37.12 -24.62 0.57
N GLN A 373 -38.15 -25.19 -0.06
CA GLN A 373 -39.41 -25.54 0.63
C GLN A 373 -39.38 -26.92 1.30
N LEU A 374 -38.58 -27.87 0.79
CA LEU A 374 -38.67 -29.26 1.22
C LEU A 374 -37.35 -29.76 1.81
N LEU A 375 -36.24 -29.68 1.07
CA LEU A 375 -34.97 -30.28 1.50
C LEU A 375 -34.29 -29.51 2.65
N LYS A 376 -34.26 -28.18 2.57
CA LYS A 376 -33.66 -27.32 3.59
C LYS A 376 -34.37 -27.42 4.95
N PRO A 377 -35.70 -27.26 5.08
CA PRO A 377 -36.39 -27.43 6.36
C PRO A 377 -36.35 -28.87 6.88
N LEU A 378 -36.36 -29.90 6.02
CA LEU A 378 -36.15 -31.29 6.46
C LEU A 378 -34.73 -31.50 7.01
N GLY A 379 -33.72 -30.94 6.34
CA GLY A 379 -32.33 -30.99 6.79
C GLY A 379 -32.12 -30.28 8.13
N ASP A 380 -32.65 -29.07 8.27
CA ASP A 380 -32.55 -28.28 9.50
C ASP A 380 -33.29 -28.96 10.66
N ASN A 381 -34.49 -29.51 10.43
CA ASN A 381 -35.23 -30.26 11.46
C ASN A 381 -34.54 -31.58 11.83
N LEU A 382 -34.01 -32.35 10.87
CA LEU A 382 -33.26 -33.57 11.14
C LEU A 382 -31.95 -33.28 11.89
N MET A 383 -31.29 -32.16 11.57
CA MET A 383 -30.07 -31.73 12.25
C MET A 383 -30.38 -31.22 13.65
N GLU A 384 -31.45 -30.43 13.84
CA GLU A 384 -31.91 -29.98 15.15
C GLU A 384 -32.35 -31.15 16.04
N ASP A 385 -33.04 -32.15 15.49
CA ASP A 385 -33.45 -33.36 16.20
C ASP A 385 -32.26 -34.27 16.54
N ASN A 386 -31.30 -34.43 15.63
CA ASN A 386 -30.07 -35.16 15.91
C ASN A 386 -29.22 -34.45 16.97
N ILE A 387 -29.13 -33.12 16.94
CA ILE A 387 -28.45 -32.32 17.97
C ILE A 387 -29.20 -32.45 19.31
N ARG A 388 -30.53 -32.32 19.34
CA ARG A 388 -31.34 -32.51 20.55
C ARG A 388 -31.21 -33.93 21.11
N GLN A 389 -31.22 -34.97 20.27
CA GLN A 389 -31.02 -36.35 20.70
C GLN A 389 -29.60 -36.59 21.21
N THR A 390 -28.58 -36.03 20.56
CA THR A 390 -27.18 -36.12 21.01
C THR A 390 -26.98 -35.42 22.34
N VAL A 391 -27.57 -34.23 22.52
CA VAL A 391 -27.56 -33.50 23.80
C VAL A 391 -28.31 -34.27 24.88
N ARG A 392 -29.49 -34.84 24.57
CA ARG A 392 -30.29 -35.63 25.52
C ARG A 392 -29.59 -36.93 25.93
N ASN A 393 -28.92 -37.60 25.00
CA ASN A 393 -28.12 -38.80 25.26
C ASN A 393 -26.87 -38.47 26.09
N SER A 394 -26.21 -37.34 25.82
CA SER A 394 -25.09 -36.84 26.62
C SER A 394 -25.51 -36.49 28.05
N ILE A 395 -26.66 -35.82 28.23
CA ILE A 395 -27.24 -35.50 29.55
C ILE A 395 -27.63 -36.78 30.29
N LYS A 396 -28.26 -37.75 29.62
CA LYS A 396 -28.63 -39.03 30.21
C LYS A 396 -27.39 -39.82 30.63
N ALA A 397 -26.34 -39.86 29.82
CA ALA A 397 -25.05 -40.47 30.17
C ALA A 397 -24.39 -39.78 31.37
N GLY A 398 -24.44 -38.44 31.45
CA GLY A 398 -23.98 -37.67 32.60
C GLY A 398 -24.75 -37.96 33.90
N LEU A 399 -26.08 -38.04 33.83
CA LEU A 399 -26.94 -38.41 34.96
C LEU A 399 -26.72 -39.86 35.41
N THR A 400 -26.51 -40.79 34.47
CA THR A 400 -26.22 -42.19 34.81
C THR A 400 -24.85 -42.29 35.51
N ASN A 401 -23.85 -41.52 35.08
CA ASN A 401 -22.55 -41.44 35.75
C ASN A 401 -22.64 -40.83 37.15
N GLN A 402 -23.47 -39.80 37.37
CA GLN A 402 -23.71 -39.23 38.70
C GLN A 402 -24.44 -40.20 39.64
N VAL A 403 -25.44 -40.95 39.14
CA VAL A 403 -26.14 -41.98 39.92
C VAL A 403 -25.20 -43.14 40.25
N THR A 404 -24.30 -43.52 39.33
CA THR A 404 -23.31 -44.59 39.56
C THR A 404 -22.21 -44.15 40.54
N GLN A 405 -21.81 -42.87 40.52
CA GLN A 405 -20.92 -42.29 41.54
C GLN A 405 -21.60 -42.16 42.91
N ALA A 406 -22.87 -41.72 42.96
CA ALA A 406 -23.63 -41.65 44.21
C ALA A 406 -23.94 -43.03 44.81
N ALA A 407 -24.12 -44.06 43.97
CA ALA A 407 -24.28 -45.46 44.40
C ALA A 407 -22.96 -46.05 44.94
N ARG A 408 -21.80 -45.70 44.35
CA ARG A 408 -20.47 -46.09 44.85
C ARG A 408 -20.08 -45.39 46.16
N LEU A 409 -20.55 -44.18 46.40
CA LEU A 409 -20.34 -43.45 47.67
C LEU A 409 -21.24 -43.94 48.82
N LYS A 410 -22.26 -44.75 48.55
CA LYS A 410 -23.12 -45.39 49.57
C LYS A 410 -22.70 -46.83 49.92
N THR A 411 -21.75 -47.41 49.18
CA THR A 411 -21.27 -48.78 49.39
C THR A 411 -19.81 -48.88 49.87
N ASN A 412 -19.18 -47.75 50.23
CA ASN A 412 -17.88 -47.70 50.92
C ASN A 412 -17.95 -46.86 52.18
#